data_AF-A0A1G0WV61-F1
#
_entry.id   AF-A0A1G0WV61-F1
#
_cell.length_a   1.000
_cell.length_b   1.000
_cell.length_c   1.000
_cell.angle_alpha   90.00
_cell.angle_beta   90.00
_cell.angle_gamma   90.00
#
_symmetry.space_group_name_H-M   'P 1'
#
loop_
_entity.id
_entity.type
_entity.pdbx_description
1 polymer ?
#
loop_
_entity_poly.entity_id
_entity_poly.type
_entity_poly.pdbx_seq_one_letter_code
_entity_poly.pdbx_strand_id
1 'polypeptide(L)'
;MEKMKKSIILLVSFFISALMVISSCTMNDNPMNTNGNWFVQFSPANNSQDVSANEIIKLTFAKSVDPKIIEANFVLISKKDMNDSMCPISKDMGHSDMGDAMSNMGMMEHLKDAHHIKGKFNWNSDSTMCEFIPDSGLDYNMDYMMFADSGMVKHMENMMKMMGDVAVELSDCPCHKNKQNNTLLLHFKTGSEAKNNGDHESHHN
;
A
#
# COMPACT_ATOMS: atom_id res chain seq x y z
N MET A 1 6.94 -60.14 52.44
CA MET A 1 8.33 -60.64 52.34
C MET A 1 8.93 -60.07 51.09
N GLU A 2 10.05 -59.34 51.24
CA GLU A 2 11.10 -59.09 50.24
C GLU A 2 10.75 -58.38 48.91
N LYS A 3 11.49 -57.38 48.42
CA LYS A 3 12.64 -56.63 48.92
C LYS A 3 12.77 -55.39 48.01
N MET A 4 12.84 -54.21 48.63
CA MET A 4 13.36 -53.00 48.00
C MET A 4 14.83 -53.19 47.61
N LYS A 5 15.19 -52.78 46.39
CA LYS A 5 16.48 -52.16 46.04
C LYS A 5 16.12 -50.95 45.17
N LYS A 6 16.15 -49.70 45.66
CA LYS A 6 17.34 -48.86 45.92
C LYS A 6 18.35 -49.01 44.77
N SER A 7 18.84 -47.98 44.12
CA SER A 7 18.75 -46.52 44.22
C SER A 7 19.72 -46.02 43.14
N ILE A 8 19.92 -44.70 43.03
CA ILE A 8 21.16 -44.03 42.58
C ILE A 8 21.15 -43.35 41.18
N ILE A 9 20.87 -42.04 41.25
CA ILE A 9 21.69 -40.92 40.76
C ILE A 9 21.76 -40.69 39.24
N LEU A 10 21.07 -39.64 38.77
CA LEU A 10 21.75 -38.42 38.28
C LEU A 10 20.77 -37.25 38.18
N LEU A 11 20.85 -36.40 39.21
CA LEU A 11 20.29 -35.06 39.32
C LEU A 11 21.36 -34.14 38.72
N VAL A 12 21.13 -33.57 37.54
CA VAL A 12 21.92 -32.44 37.01
C VAL A 12 20.96 -31.38 36.51
N SER A 13 20.81 -30.38 37.37
CA SER A 13 20.54 -28.96 37.12
C SER A 13 19.93 -28.54 35.77
N PHE A 14 18.74 -27.95 35.76
CA PHE A 14 18.49 -26.52 36.02
C PHE A 14 19.15 -25.58 34.97
N PHE A 15 18.30 -24.79 34.30
CA PHE A 15 18.58 -23.67 33.39
C PHE A 15 19.23 -23.96 32.03
N ILE A 16 18.41 -24.09 30.99
CA ILE A 16 18.66 -23.37 29.73
C ILE A 16 17.32 -22.76 29.27
N SER A 17 17.28 -21.44 29.33
CA SER A 17 16.30 -20.50 28.79
C SER A 17 15.51 -21.04 27.59
N ALA A 18 14.18 -20.98 27.55
CA ALA A 18 13.41 -19.73 27.44
C ALA A 18 14.09 -18.69 26.53
N LEU A 19 14.54 -19.11 25.33
CA LEU A 19 15.00 -18.17 24.29
C LEU A 19 14.84 -18.79 22.89
N MET A 20 13.62 -19.02 22.45
CA MET A 20 13.30 -18.91 21.03
C MET A 20 12.38 -17.72 20.88
N VAL A 21 13.07 -16.58 20.79
CA VAL A 21 12.77 -15.41 19.96
C VAL A 21 11.46 -15.59 19.19
N ILE A 22 10.37 -15.17 19.82
CA ILE A 22 9.29 -14.51 19.08
C ILE A 22 10.03 -13.38 18.36
N SER A 23 10.38 -13.61 17.10
CA SER A 23 10.65 -12.52 16.18
C SER A 23 9.30 -11.88 15.97
N SER A 24 8.85 -11.15 16.99
CA SER A 24 7.96 -10.03 16.83
C SER A 24 8.70 -9.17 15.82
N CYS A 25 8.33 -9.28 14.55
CA CYS A 25 8.43 -8.12 13.68
C CYS A 25 7.62 -7.09 14.44
N THR A 26 8.32 -6.30 15.25
CA THR A 26 7.87 -4.99 15.65
C THR A 26 7.44 -4.38 14.33
N MET A 27 6.13 -4.32 14.09
CA MET A 27 5.61 -3.28 13.24
C MET A 27 6.26 -2.06 13.83
N ASN A 28 7.22 -1.55 13.08
CA ASN A 28 7.87 -0.31 13.37
C ASN A 28 6.75 0.70 13.09
N ASP A 29 5.80 0.77 14.02
CA ASP A 29 5.06 1.97 14.37
C ASP A 29 6.14 2.90 14.92
N ASN A 30 7.08 3.25 14.04
CA ASN A 30 7.89 4.41 14.15
C ASN A 30 6.81 5.48 14.23
N PRO A 31 6.55 6.11 15.39
CA PRO A 31 5.74 7.30 15.35
C PRO A 31 6.52 8.20 14.41
N MET A 32 6.01 8.39 13.18
CA MET A 32 6.63 9.27 12.22
C MET A 32 6.87 10.54 13.01
N ASN A 33 8.15 10.83 13.27
CA ASN A 33 8.56 12.02 13.98
C ASN A 33 8.28 13.15 12.99
N THR A 34 7.05 13.66 13.05
CA THR A 34 6.41 14.56 12.09
C THR A 34 6.92 15.98 12.26
N ASN A 35 8.21 16.19 12.02
CA ASN A 35 8.71 17.49 11.60
C ASN A 35 8.97 17.55 10.08
N GLY A 36 8.59 16.51 9.34
CA GLY A 36 8.48 16.55 7.89
C GLY A 36 7.15 17.16 7.47
N ASN A 37 7.17 18.12 6.56
CA ASN A 37 5.96 18.69 6.00
C ASN A 37 5.30 17.68 5.02
N TRP A 38 4.52 16.74 5.55
CA TRP A 38 3.71 15.82 4.78
C TRP A 38 2.29 16.38 4.62
N PHE A 39 1.74 16.28 3.41
CA PHE A 39 0.38 16.73 3.14
C PHE A 39 -0.60 15.55 3.09
N VAL A 40 -0.19 14.47 2.42
CA VAL A 40 -0.96 13.23 2.30
C VAL A 40 -0.04 12.04 2.56
N GLN A 41 -0.57 11.05 3.24
CA GLN A 41 0.04 9.74 3.47
C GLN A 41 -0.87 8.68 2.86
N PHE A 42 -0.26 7.68 2.25
CA PHE A 42 -0.96 6.54 1.66
C PHE A 42 -0.64 5.29 2.46
N SER A 43 -1.64 4.43 2.62
CA SER A 43 -1.50 3.06 3.09
C SER A 43 -2.20 2.15 2.07
N PRO A 44 -1.52 1.15 1.48
CA PRO A 44 -0.10 0.81 1.65
C PRO A 44 0.87 1.95 1.30
N ALA A 45 2.06 1.94 1.90
CA ALA A 45 3.08 2.93 1.60
C ALA A 45 3.70 2.67 0.22
N ASN A 46 4.37 3.68 -0.34
CA ASN A 46 5.06 3.51 -1.62
C ASN A 46 6.12 2.40 -1.53
N ASN A 47 6.14 1.53 -2.53
CA ASN A 47 6.96 0.33 -2.68
C ASN A 47 6.70 -0.76 -1.63
N SER A 48 5.59 -0.72 -0.90
CA SER A 48 5.19 -1.81 0.00
C SER A 48 5.08 -3.13 -0.77
N GLN A 49 5.62 -4.19 -0.18
CA GLN A 49 5.55 -5.57 -0.66
C GLN A 49 4.67 -6.40 0.26
N ASP A 50 4.23 -7.56 -0.22
CA ASP A 50 3.44 -8.54 0.54
C ASP A 50 2.18 -7.95 1.19
N VAL A 51 1.57 -6.97 0.51
CA VAL A 51 0.33 -6.34 0.96
C VAL A 51 -0.80 -7.38 0.94
N SER A 52 -1.64 -7.39 1.96
CA SER A 52 -2.82 -8.26 1.99
C SER A 52 -3.75 -7.94 0.82
N ALA A 53 -4.30 -8.96 0.15
CA ALA A 53 -5.32 -8.77 -0.88
C ALA A 53 -6.63 -8.14 -0.32
N ASN A 54 -6.81 -8.21 1.01
CA ASN A 54 -7.93 -7.59 1.72
C ASN A 54 -7.55 -6.21 2.33
N GLU A 55 -6.36 -5.69 2.01
CA GLU A 55 -5.92 -4.39 2.54
C GLU A 55 -6.83 -3.27 2.02
N ILE A 56 -7.18 -2.34 2.91
CA ILE A 56 -7.96 -1.15 2.56
C ILE A 56 -6.98 -0.05 2.13
N ILE A 57 -7.22 0.56 0.97
CA ILE A 57 -6.44 1.69 0.53
C ILE A 57 -6.86 2.93 1.32
N LYS A 58 -5.92 3.57 2.02
CA LYS A 58 -6.19 4.72 2.88
C LYS A 58 -5.35 5.92 2.51
N LEU A 59 -6.02 7.07 2.42
CA LEU A 59 -5.42 8.38 2.25
C LEU A 59 -5.64 9.18 3.54
N THR A 60 -4.54 9.59 4.18
CA THR A 60 -4.57 10.42 5.39
C THR A 60 -3.99 11.79 5.06
N PHE A 61 -4.77 12.84 5.30
CA PHE A 61 -4.42 14.21 5.00
C PHE A 61 -4.05 14.96 6.29
N ALA A 62 -3.05 15.84 6.20
CA ALA A 62 -2.66 16.69 7.33
C ALA A 62 -3.75 17.71 7.70
N LYS A 63 -4.69 17.98 6.79
CA LYS A 63 -5.80 18.93 6.91
C LYS A 63 -7.05 18.44 6.17
N SER A 64 -8.19 19.04 6.49
CA SER A 64 -9.48 18.75 5.85
C SER A 64 -9.45 19.12 4.37
N VAL A 65 -9.70 18.17 3.47
CA VAL A 65 -9.73 18.36 2.01
C VAL A 65 -11.16 18.38 1.49
N ASP A 66 -11.36 18.73 0.21
CA ASP A 66 -12.66 18.57 -0.46
C ASP A 66 -12.78 17.14 -1.00
N PRO A 67 -13.71 16.31 -0.48
CA PRO A 67 -13.91 14.94 -0.93
C PRO A 67 -14.11 14.81 -2.43
N LYS A 68 -14.86 15.72 -3.06
CA LYS A 68 -15.20 15.64 -4.49
C LYS A 68 -13.97 15.78 -5.37
N ILE A 69 -13.02 16.63 -4.95
CA ILE A 69 -11.77 16.82 -5.66
C ILE A 69 -10.93 15.56 -5.53
N ILE A 70 -10.83 14.95 -4.35
CA ILE A 70 -10.04 13.73 -4.17
C ILE A 70 -10.64 12.57 -4.98
N GLU A 71 -11.96 12.37 -4.91
CA GLU A 71 -12.66 11.28 -5.61
C GLU A 71 -12.52 11.37 -7.14
N ALA A 72 -12.51 12.58 -7.72
CA ALA A 72 -12.38 12.78 -9.16
C ALA A 72 -10.94 12.57 -9.70
N ASN A 73 -9.96 12.58 -8.80
CA ASN A 73 -8.55 12.73 -9.13
C ASN A 73 -7.65 11.64 -8.54
N PHE A 74 -8.20 10.74 -7.74
CA PHE A 74 -7.55 9.52 -7.26
C PHE A 74 -7.96 8.33 -8.14
N VAL A 75 -6.99 7.54 -8.57
CA VAL A 75 -7.23 6.26 -9.23
C VAL A 75 -6.32 5.18 -8.70
N LEU A 76 -6.85 3.95 -8.69
CA LEU A 76 -6.11 2.73 -8.45
C LEU A 76 -6.09 1.93 -9.76
N ILE A 77 -4.92 1.45 -10.17
CA ILE A 77 -4.73 0.69 -11.41
C ILE A 77 -3.96 -0.58 -11.07
N SER A 78 -4.40 -1.75 -11.54
CA SER A 78 -3.59 -2.97 -11.46
C SER A 78 -2.75 -3.16 -12.73
N LYS A 79 -1.62 -3.82 -12.59
CA LYS A 79 -0.80 -4.24 -13.74
C LYS A 79 -1.55 -5.16 -14.70
N LYS A 80 -2.50 -5.95 -14.20
CA LYS A 80 -3.38 -6.78 -15.02
C LYS A 80 -4.28 -5.92 -15.90
N ASP A 81 -4.89 -4.88 -15.34
CA ASP A 81 -5.75 -3.98 -16.10
C ASP A 81 -4.94 -3.21 -17.14
N MET A 82 -3.70 -2.81 -16.81
CA MET A 82 -2.79 -2.22 -17.79
C MET A 82 -2.47 -3.17 -18.95
N ASN A 83 -2.33 -4.47 -18.71
CA ASN A 83 -1.96 -5.42 -19.77
C ASN A 83 -3.16 -5.95 -20.58
N ASP A 84 -4.32 -5.28 -20.53
CA ASP A 84 -5.49 -5.72 -21.29
C ASP A 84 -5.27 -5.63 -22.80
N SER A 85 -5.14 -6.79 -23.44
CA SER A 85 -5.03 -6.96 -24.89
C SER A 85 -6.22 -6.44 -25.69
N MET A 86 -7.36 -6.22 -25.04
CA MET A 86 -8.57 -5.66 -25.64
C MET A 86 -8.59 -4.13 -25.61
N CYS A 87 -7.65 -3.49 -24.90
CA CYS A 87 -7.50 -2.05 -24.97
C CYS A 87 -7.14 -1.64 -26.41
N PRO A 88 -7.95 -0.79 -27.06
CA PRO A 88 -7.72 -0.36 -28.45
C PRO A 88 -6.36 0.28 -28.66
N ILE A 89 -5.82 0.89 -27.60
CA ILE A 89 -4.58 1.66 -27.63
C ILE A 89 -3.36 0.81 -27.23
N SER A 90 -3.56 -0.36 -26.63
CA SER A 90 -2.48 -1.28 -26.21
C SER A 90 -1.54 -1.69 -27.35
N LYS A 91 -2.08 -1.80 -28.58
CA LYS A 91 -1.34 -2.21 -29.78
C LYS A 91 -0.44 -1.12 -30.34
N ASP A 92 -0.87 0.13 -30.22
CA ASP A 92 -0.19 1.29 -30.83
C ASP A 92 0.72 2.01 -29.83
N MET A 93 0.35 2.02 -28.55
CA MET A 93 1.15 2.68 -27.51
C MET A 93 2.04 1.74 -26.71
N GLY A 94 1.92 0.41 -26.92
CA GLY A 94 2.71 -0.60 -26.21
C GLY A 94 2.64 -0.40 -24.71
N HIS A 95 1.74 -1.11 -24.02
CA HIS A 95 1.76 -1.14 -22.56
C HIS A 95 3.07 -1.78 -22.09
N SER A 96 4.12 -0.97 -22.02
CA SER A 96 5.45 -1.35 -21.59
C SER A 96 5.45 -1.53 -20.07
N ASP A 97 6.62 -1.55 -19.44
CA ASP A 97 6.73 -1.57 -17.99
C ASP A 97 5.85 -0.45 -17.38
N MET A 98 5.26 -0.72 -16.21
CA MET A 98 4.55 0.27 -15.41
C MET A 98 5.38 1.56 -15.26
N GLY A 99 6.71 1.46 -15.17
CA GLY A 99 7.64 2.59 -15.16
C GLY A 99 7.60 3.47 -16.42
N ASP A 100 7.42 2.88 -17.61
CA ASP A 100 7.34 3.64 -18.86
C ASP A 100 5.98 4.35 -18.99
N ALA A 101 4.89 3.69 -18.60
CA ALA A 101 3.57 4.28 -18.57
C ALA A 101 3.54 5.53 -17.68
N MET A 102 4.23 5.50 -16.54
CA MET A 102 4.37 6.63 -15.62
C MET A 102 5.12 7.83 -16.23
N SER A 103 5.94 7.61 -17.25
CA SER A 103 6.70 8.67 -17.93
C SER A 103 5.93 9.35 -19.06
N ASN A 104 4.80 8.78 -19.50
CA ASN A 104 4.01 9.26 -20.62
C ASN A 104 2.63 9.78 -20.15
N MET A 105 2.41 11.09 -20.21
CA MET A 105 1.15 11.71 -19.77
C MET A 105 -0.08 11.21 -20.53
N GLY A 106 0.04 11.05 -21.86
CA GLY A 106 -1.08 10.57 -22.67
C GLY A 106 -1.47 9.14 -22.31
N MET A 107 -0.48 8.33 -21.91
CA MET A 107 -0.73 7.01 -21.35
C MET A 107 -1.41 7.11 -19.99
N MET A 108 -0.96 7.98 -19.09
CA MET A 108 -1.59 8.12 -17.77
C MET A 108 -3.03 8.60 -17.83
N GLU A 109 -3.36 9.52 -18.75
CA GLU A 109 -4.75 9.95 -18.99
C GLU A 109 -5.59 8.79 -19.52
N HIS A 110 -5.06 8.02 -20.47
CA HIS A 110 -5.72 6.81 -20.96
C HIS A 110 -5.93 5.75 -19.85
N LEU A 111 -4.92 5.49 -19.03
CA LEU A 111 -5.01 4.54 -17.92
C LEU A 111 -6.02 5.01 -16.87
N LYS A 112 -6.05 6.32 -16.58
CA LYS A 112 -7.07 6.93 -15.71
C LYS A 112 -8.47 6.68 -16.26
N ASP A 113 -8.70 6.84 -17.56
CA ASP A 113 -10.05 6.74 -18.11
C ASP A 113 -10.50 5.30 -18.38
N ALA A 114 -9.59 4.44 -18.82
CA ALA A 114 -9.92 3.10 -19.32
C ALA A 114 -9.57 1.96 -18.37
N HIS A 115 -8.59 2.15 -17.47
CA HIS A 115 -7.97 1.05 -16.70
C HIS A 115 -8.02 1.25 -15.19
N HIS A 116 -8.74 2.26 -14.69
CA HIS A 116 -8.93 2.43 -13.26
C HIS A 116 -9.87 1.36 -12.70
N ILE A 117 -9.53 0.87 -11.51
CA ILE A 117 -10.38 0.02 -10.71
C ILE A 117 -11.45 0.89 -10.07
N LYS A 118 -12.72 0.51 -10.26
CA LYS A 118 -13.85 1.16 -9.62
C LYS A 118 -13.91 0.80 -8.14
N GLY A 119 -14.45 1.71 -7.34
CA GLY A 119 -14.59 1.50 -5.90
C GLY A 119 -15.43 2.58 -5.23
N LYS A 120 -15.50 2.49 -3.91
CA LYS A 120 -16.22 3.41 -3.05
C LYS A 120 -15.26 4.18 -2.15
N PHE A 121 -15.60 5.44 -1.89
CA PHE A 121 -14.88 6.29 -0.97
C PHE A 121 -15.67 6.42 0.32
N ASN A 122 -15.02 6.08 1.44
CA ASN A 122 -15.55 6.26 2.77
C ASN A 122 -14.74 7.32 3.50
N TRP A 123 -15.41 8.42 3.87
CA TRP A 123 -14.79 9.57 4.51
C TRP A 123 -15.07 9.59 6.00
N ASN A 124 -14.10 10.07 6.78
CA ASN A 124 -14.38 10.51 8.14
C ASN A 124 -15.11 11.87 8.14
N SER A 125 -15.71 12.24 9.29
CA SER A 125 -16.48 13.48 9.43
C SER A 125 -15.69 14.74 9.09
N ASP A 126 -14.38 14.71 9.33
CA ASP A 126 -13.53 15.89 9.25
C ASP A 126 -12.86 16.02 7.88
N SER A 127 -13.12 15.08 6.96
CA SER A 127 -12.50 15.01 5.63
C SER A 127 -10.97 15.02 5.68
N THR A 128 -10.38 14.42 6.71
CA THR A 128 -8.93 14.25 6.89
C THR A 128 -8.47 12.82 6.60
N MET A 129 -9.41 11.88 6.47
CA MET A 129 -9.13 10.50 6.12
C MET A 129 -10.16 9.98 5.14
N CYS A 130 -9.67 9.29 4.13
CA CYS A 130 -10.48 8.58 3.16
C CYS A 130 -10.01 7.14 3.02
N GLU A 131 -10.96 6.22 2.99
CA GLU A 131 -10.74 4.83 2.60
C GLU A 131 -11.31 4.61 1.21
N PHE A 132 -10.48 4.13 0.27
CA PHE A 132 -10.91 3.66 -1.04
C PHE A 132 -11.03 2.14 -1.00
N ILE A 133 -12.22 1.64 -1.29
CA ILE A 133 -12.56 0.22 -1.27
C ILE A 133 -12.86 -0.21 -2.71
N PRO A 134 -11.95 -0.96 -3.36
CA PRO A 134 -12.18 -1.51 -4.70
C PRO A 134 -13.43 -2.39 -4.75
N ASP A 135 -14.25 -2.25 -5.78
CA ASP A 135 -15.48 -3.05 -5.94
C ASP A 135 -15.17 -4.56 -6.13
N SER A 136 -14.00 -4.87 -6.71
CA SER A 136 -13.53 -6.24 -6.96
C SER A 136 -12.59 -6.81 -5.90
N GLY A 137 -12.22 -6.02 -4.87
CA GLY A 137 -11.07 -6.33 -4.02
C GLY A 137 -9.72 -6.26 -4.78
N LEU A 138 -8.64 -6.66 -4.12
CA LEU A 138 -7.31 -6.78 -4.73
C LEU A 138 -7.00 -8.24 -5.09
N ASP A 139 -6.34 -8.46 -6.22
CA ASP A 139 -5.81 -9.74 -6.67
C ASP A 139 -4.51 -10.07 -5.90
N TYR A 140 -4.24 -11.35 -5.69
CA TYR A 140 -2.98 -11.84 -5.09
C TYR A 140 -1.81 -11.73 -6.06
N ASN A 141 -0.59 -11.52 -5.53
CA ASN A 141 0.66 -11.41 -6.30
C ASN A 141 0.56 -10.42 -7.47
N MET A 142 -0.10 -9.29 -7.23
CA MET A 142 -0.41 -8.28 -8.24
C MET A 142 0.26 -6.95 -7.90
N ASP A 143 0.81 -6.31 -8.92
CA ASP A 143 1.35 -4.95 -8.83
C ASP A 143 0.22 -3.93 -9.00
N TYR A 144 0.19 -2.93 -8.13
CA TYR A 144 -0.79 -1.85 -8.13
C TYR A 144 -0.11 -0.49 -8.17
N MET A 145 -0.78 0.45 -8.81
CA MET A 145 -0.43 1.86 -8.82
C MET A 145 -1.57 2.69 -8.25
N MET A 146 -1.24 3.55 -7.30
CA MET A 146 -2.08 4.65 -6.87
C MET A 146 -1.61 5.92 -7.55
N PHE A 147 -2.51 6.58 -8.26
CA PHE A 147 -2.24 7.82 -8.96
C PHE A 147 -3.15 8.92 -8.42
N ALA A 148 -2.53 9.99 -7.92
CA ALA A 148 -3.20 11.25 -7.63
C ALA A 148 -2.80 12.25 -8.70
N ASP A 149 -3.77 12.72 -9.46
CA ASP A 149 -3.49 13.60 -10.58
C ASP A 149 -3.20 15.05 -10.15
N SER A 150 -3.00 15.92 -11.15
CA SER A 150 -2.68 17.33 -10.91
C SER A 150 -3.79 18.14 -10.26
N GLY A 151 -5.05 17.74 -10.41
CA GLY A 151 -6.18 18.37 -9.72
C GLY A 151 -6.11 18.13 -8.22
N MET A 152 -5.83 16.89 -7.81
CA MET A 152 -5.60 16.57 -6.40
C MET A 152 -4.38 17.31 -5.86
N VAL A 153 -3.22 17.22 -6.51
CA VAL A 153 -1.99 17.89 -6.01
C VAL A 153 -2.13 19.41 -5.94
N LYS A 154 -2.74 20.07 -6.94
CA LYS A 154 -2.98 21.52 -6.90
C LYS A 154 -3.92 21.92 -5.77
N HIS A 155 -4.95 21.11 -5.49
CA HIS A 155 -5.83 21.35 -4.35
C HIS A 155 -5.06 21.34 -3.03
N MET A 156 -4.19 20.33 -2.88
CA MET A 156 -3.32 20.19 -1.73
C MET A 156 -2.35 21.38 -1.59
N GLU A 157 -1.71 21.80 -2.70
CA GLU A 157 -0.85 22.99 -2.77
C GLU A 157 -1.58 24.28 -2.35
N ASN A 158 -2.80 24.47 -2.85
CA ASN A 158 -3.59 25.66 -2.54
C ASN A 158 -3.95 25.73 -1.06
N MET A 159 -4.29 24.58 -0.45
CA MET A 159 -4.49 24.50 0.99
C MET A 159 -3.25 24.86 1.79
N MET A 160 -2.06 24.43 1.34
CA MET A 160 -0.80 24.79 1.98
C MET A 160 -0.50 26.29 1.89
N LYS A 161 -0.74 26.91 0.73
CA LYS A 161 -0.56 28.36 0.53
C LYS A 161 -1.46 29.17 1.46
N MET A 162 -2.69 28.73 1.69
CA MET A 162 -3.64 29.38 2.61
C MET A 162 -3.21 29.30 4.09
N MET A 163 -2.29 28.39 4.44
CA MET A 163 -1.76 28.29 5.80
C MET A 163 -0.59 29.24 6.10
N GLY A 164 -0.20 30.07 5.12
CA GLY A 164 0.38 31.38 5.38
C GLY A 164 1.82 31.47 5.92
N ASP A 165 2.54 30.39 6.25
CA ASP A 165 3.87 30.58 6.85
C ASP A 165 4.91 29.46 6.71
N VAL A 166 4.80 28.61 5.70
CA VAL A 166 5.95 27.77 5.31
C VAL A 166 6.03 27.76 3.80
N ALA A 167 7.09 28.34 3.26
CA ALA A 167 7.55 28.09 1.90
C ALA A 167 7.99 26.61 1.83
N VAL A 168 7.03 25.70 1.85
CA VAL A 168 7.28 24.30 1.56
C VAL A 168 7.32 24.23 0.06
N GLU A 169 8.52 24.27 -0.49
CA GLU A 169 8.71 23.71 -1.80
C GLU A 169 8.41 22.22 -1.68
N LEU A 170 7.29 21.76 -2.25
CA LEU A 170 7.00 20.34 -2.45
C LEU A 170 8.12 19.63 -3.24
N SER A 171 9.07 20.38 -3.81
CA SER A 171 10.24 19.90 -4.54
C SER A 171 11.12 18.93 -3.78
N ASP A 172 11.09 18.95 -2.45
CA ASP A 172 12.03 18.17 -1.63
C ASP A 172 11.43 16.86 -1.11
N CYS A 173 10.15 16.57 -1.39
CA CYS A 173 9.62 15.22 -1.18
C CYS A 173 10.28 14.27 -2.21
N PRO A 174 10.76 13.08 -1.79
CA PRO A 174 11.18 12.03 -2.71
C PRO A 174 10.12 11.68 -3.78
N CYS A 175 8.85 11.94 -3.48
CA CYS A 175 7.71 11.79 -4.38
C CYS A 175 7.59 12.83 -5.52
N HIS A 176 8.40 13.92 -5.52
CA HIS A 176 8.30 15.04 -6.47
C HIS A 176 9.58 15.33 -7.27
N LYS A 177 10.56 14.40 -7.29
CA LYS A 177 11.79 14.58 -8.10
C LYS A 177 11.52 14.73 -9.61
N ASN A 178 10.34 14.32 -10.08
CA ASN A 178 9.89 14.52 -11.46
C ASN A 178 8.88 15.68 -11.53
N LYS A 179 9.38 16.92 -11.45
CA LYS A 179 8.62 18.19 -11.37
C LYS A 179 7.67 18.47 -12.56
N GLN A 180 7.60 17.62 -13.59
CA GLN A 180 6.95 18.03 -14.82
C GLN A 180 5.41 18.12 -14.73
N ASN A 181 4.73 17.38 -13.84
CA ASN A 181 3.27 17.22 -13.98
C ASN A 181 2.42 17.39 -12.72
N ASN A 182 2.99 17.76 -11.56
CA ASN A 182 2.28 17.88 -10.29
C ASN A 182 1.38 16.66 -10.00
N THR A 183 1.89 15.45 -10.17
CA THR A 183 1.13 14.21 -9.87
C THR A 183 1.86 13.41 -8.80
N LEU A 184 1.12 12.67 -7.98
CA LEU A 184 1.70 11.66 -7.09
C LEU A 184 1.44 10.27 -7.66
N LEU A 185 2.50 9.47 -7.65
CA LEU A 185 2.49 8.11 -8.13
C LEU A 185 3.10 7.23 -7.06
N LEU A 186 2.36 6.21 -6.65
CA LEU A 186 2.80 5.24 -5.66
C LEU A 186 2.56 3.83 -6.20
N HIS A 187 3.47 2.92 -5.89
CA HIS A 187 3.41 1.53 -6.24
C HIS A 187 3.31 0.67 -4.98
N PHE A 188 2.59 -0.44 -5.05
CA PHE A 188 2.69 -1.51 -4.05
C PHE A 188 2.39 -2.85 -4.70
N LYS A 189 2.78 -3.94 -4.03
CA LYS A 189 2.54 -5.30 -4.49
C LYS A 189 1.85 -6.13 -3.44
N THR A 190 0.79 -6.85 -3.83
CA THR A 190 0.12 -7.81 -2.95
C THR A 190 0.91 -9.10 -2.83
N GLY A 191 0.81 -9.75 -1.66
CA GLY A 191 1.42 -11.05 -1.41
C GLY A 191 0.73 -12.18 -2.19
N SER A 192 1.39 -13.35 -2.24
CA SER A 192 0.75 -14.57 -2.71
C SER A 192 -0.39 -14.98 -1.79
N GLU A 193 -1.42 -15.64 -2.32
CA GLU A 193 -2.43 -16.31 -1.49
C GLU A 193 -1.69 -17.23 -0.50
N ALA A 194 -1.91 -17.02 0.80
CA ALA A 194 -1.37 -17.93 1.78
C ALA A 194 -1.88 -19.31 1.39
N LYS A 195 -0.97 -20.21 0.99
CA LYS A 195 -1.33 -21.61 0.80
C LYS A 195 -1.91 -22.04 2.13
N ASN A 196 -3.23 -22.17 2.19
CA ASN A 196 -3.88 -22.93 3.23
C ASN A 196 -3.30 -24.34 3.05
N ASN A 197 -2.21 -24.63 3.76
CA ASN A 197 -1.65 -25.96 3.93
C ASN A 197 -2.69 -26.77 4.71
N GLY A 198 -3.79 -27.09 4.04
CA GLY A 198 -4.60 -28.24 4.35
C GLY A 198 -3.82 -29.45 3.86
N ASP A 199 -2.72 -29.77 4.56
CA ASP A 199 -2.18 -31.12 4.56
C ASP A 199 -3.25 -32.00 5.20
N HIS A 200 -4.22 -32.40 4.38
CA HIS A 200 -5.15 -33.45 4.72
C HIS A 200 -4.31 -34.74 4.71
N GLU A 201 -3.73 -35.10 5.87
CA GLU A 201 -3.21 -36.43 6.10
C GLU A 201 -4.35 -37.43 5.88
N SER A 202 -4.39 -38.01 4.68
CA SER A 202 -5.25 -39.15 4.40
C SER A 202 -4.71 -40.34 5.18
N HIS A 203 -5.25 -40.57 6.37
CA HIS A 203 -5.12 -41.84 7.06
C HIS A 203 -5.83 -42.92 6.23
N HIS A 204 -5.07 -43.62 5.38
CA HIS A 204 -5.49 -44.91 4.86
C HIS A 204 -4.98 -46.00 5.82
N ASN A 205 -5.94 -46.64 6.49
CA ASN A 205 -5.81 -47.92 7.18
C ASN A 205 -5.60 -49.07 6.19
#